data_AF-A0AAD7WAY5-F1
#
_entry.id   AF-A0AAD7WAY5-F1
#
_cell.length_a   1.000
_cell.length_b   1.000
_cell.length_c   1.000
_cell.angle_alpha   90.00
_cell.angle_beta   90.00
_cell.angle_gamma   90.00
#
_symmetry.space_group_name_H-M   'P 1'
#
loop_
_entity.id
_entity.type
_entity.pdbx_description
1 polymer ?
#
loop_
_entity_poly.entity_id
_entity_poly.type
_entity_poly.pdbx_seq_one_letter_code
_entity_poly.pdbx_strand_id
1 'polypeptide(L)'
;MAGDIVEQVVDKLKQAGSFAIQLDESTDVSGQAQLTEFVRFKDENDIGEHILFCRPLPGKTTGEDIFNLTDTFFTEHSLDWKCCSHICTDGAASMTGQHRGLLSRIQRVNPDIETMHCIIHREALASSV
;
A
#
# COMPACT_ATOMS: atom_id res chain seq x y z
N MET A 1 10.18 1.16 -27.50
CA MET A 1 10.70 1.92 -26.36
C MET A 1 10.02 1.35 -25.13
N ALA A 2 10.77 0.77 -24.19
CA ALA A 2 10.18 0.37 -22.93
C ALA A 2 9.82 1.67 -22.19
N GLY A 3 8.53 1.95 -22.00
CA GLY A 3 8.11 3.07 -21.15
C GLY A 3 8.54 2.84 -19.71
N ASP A 4 8.49 3.88 -18.89
CA ASP A 4 8.64 3.72 -17.45
C ASP A 4 7.58 2.71 -16.96
N ILE A 5 8.01 1.67 -16.24
CA ILE A 5 7.13 0.60 -15.78
C ILE A 5 6.11 1.15 -14.77
N VAL A 6 6.52 2.11 -13.93
CA VAL A 6 5.65 2.73 -12.94
C VAL A 6 4.56 3.53 -13.64
N GLU A 7 4.91 4.33 -14.65
CA GLU A 7 3.90 5.09 -15.41
C GLU A 7 2.90 4.19 -16.11
N GLN A 8 3.35 3.07 -16.69
CA GLN A 8 2.45 2.09 -17.30
C GLN A 8 1.48 1.47 -16.28
N VAL A 9 1.95 1.15 -15.07
CA VAL A 9 1.09 0.64 -14.00
C VAL A 9 0.09 1.72 -13.56
N VAL A 10 0.55 2.96 -13.33
CA VAL A 10 -0.29 4.10 -12.95
C VAL A 10 -1.39 4.36 -13.99
N ASP A 11 -1.06 4.33 -15.27
CA ASP A 11 -2.04 4.52 -16.34
C ASP A 11 -3.10 3.41 -16.35
N LYS A 12 -2.70 2.16 -16.10
CA LYS A 12 -3.64 1.05 -15.95
C LYS A 12 -4.53 1.21 -14.71
N LEU A 13 -4.00 1.67 -13.59
CA LEU A 13 -4.80 1.95 -12.39
C LEU A 13 -5.87 3.01 -12.66
N LYS A 14 -5.49 4.09 -13.37
CA LYS A 14 -6.42 5.15 -13.78
C LYS A 14 -7.51 4.62 -14.72
N GLN A 15 -7.16 3.75 -15.65
CA GLN A 15 -8.12 3.12 -16.56
C GLN A 15 -9.06 2.14 -15.85
N ALA A 16 -8.55 1.37 -14.89
CA ALA A 16 -9.35 0.44 -14.10
C ALA A 16 -10.39 1.15 -13.22
N GLY A 17 -10.11 2.39 -12.80
CA GLY A 17 -11.02 3.22 -12.00
C GLY A 17 -11.21 2.78 -10.55
N SER A 18 -10.82 1.55 -10.22
CA SER A 18 -10.78 1.01 -8.86
C SER A 18 -9.64 0.01 -8.72
N PHE A 19 -8.95 0.07 -7.58
CA PHE A 19 -7.84 -0.81 -7.24
C PHE A 19 -7.78 -1.07 -5.73
N ALA A 20 -6.93 -2.00 -5.34
CA ALA A 20 -6.59 -2.33 -3.96
C ALA A 20 -5.07 -2.22 -3.78
N ILE A 21 -4.62 -1.88 -2.57
CA ILE A 21 -3.20 -1.83 -2.22
C ILE A 21 -2.85 -2.81 -1.12
N GLN A 22 -1.63 -3.33 -1.13
CA GLN A 22 -1.04 -4.09 -0.05
C GLN A 22 0.30 -3.46 0.34
N LEU A 23 0.48 -3.22 1.63
CA LEU A 23 1.64 -2.54 2.18
C LEU A 23 2.36 -3.45 3.17
N ASP A 24 3.68 -3.50 3.04
CA ASP A 24 4.56 -4.26 3.92
C ASP A 24 5.84 -3.49 4.23
N GLU A 25 6.25 -3.52 5.48
CA GLU A 25 7.51 -2.93 5.95
C GLU A 25 8.58 -4.02 6.07
N SER A 26 9.73 -3.80 5.46
CA SER A 26 10.90 -4.68 5.58
C SER A 26 12.14 -3.88 5.98
N THR A 27 13.20 -4.57 6.36
CA THR A 27 14.50 -3.94 6.65
C THR A 27 15.54 -4.51 5.70
N ASP A 28 16.27 -3.64 5.01
CA ASP A 28 17.33 -4.07 4.10
C ASP A 28 18.62 -4.48 4.84
N VAL A 29 19.62 -4.93 4.08
CA VAL A 29 20.91 -5.41 4.63
C VAL A 29 21.71 -4.33 5.36
N SER A 30 21.38 -3.05 5.16
CA SER A 30 22.00 -1.91 5.85
C SER A 30 21.26 -1.50 7.12
N GLY A 31 20.12 -2.14 7.42
CA GLY A 31 19.26 -1.79 8.55
C GLY A 31 18.27 -0.67 8.25
N GLN A 32 18.11 -0.26 6.98
CA GLN A 32 17.16 0.78 6.60
C GLN A 32 15.78 0.17 6.34
N ALA A 33 14.75 0.77 6.93
CA ALA A 33 13.37 0.38 6.72
C ALA A 33 12.92 0.75 5.29
N GLN A 34 12.27 -0.19 4.62
CA GLN A 34 11.74 -0.07 3.28
C GLN A 34 10.23 -0.32 3.31
N LEU A 35 9.46 0.57 2.70
CA LEU A 35 8.04 0.34 2.45
C LEU A 35 7.89 -0.21 1.04
N THR A 36 7.26 -1.37 0.92
CA THR A 36 6.87 -1.94 -0.37
C THR A 36 5.36 -1.86 -0.51
N GLU A 37 4.90 -1.29 -1.62
CA GLU A 37 3.50 -1.19 -1.95
C GLU A 37 3.20 -1.99 -3.22
N PHE A 38 2.21 -2.88 -3.12
CA PHE A 38 1.67 -3.64 -4.24
C PHE A 38 0.28 -3.11 -4.58
N VAL A 39 -0.07 -3.14 -5.86
CA VAL A 39 -1.41 -2.82 -6.35
C VAL A 39 -2.05 -4.04 -6.98
N ARG A 40 -3.36 -4.18 -6.77
CA ARG A 40 -4.21 -5.17 -7.42
C ARG A 40 -5.41 -4.48 -8.05
N PHE A 41 -5.67 -4.74 -9.32
CA PHE A 41 -6.75 -4.08 -10.08
C PHE A 41 -7.30 -4.98 -11.17
N LYS A 42 -8.47 -4.63 -11.72
CA LYS A 42 -9.04 -5.32 -12.87
C LYS A 42 -8.35 -4.83 -14.14
N ASP A 43 -7.68 -5.72 -14.87
CA ASP A 43 -7.05 -5.42 -16.16
C ASP A 43 -7.82 -6.14 -17.26
N GLU A 44 -8.73 -5.43 -17.92
CA GLU A 44 -9.66 -5.97 -18.92
C GLU A 44 -10.42 -7.22 -18.44
N ASN A 45 -9.94 -8.41 -18.79
CA ASN A 45 -10.53 -9.70 -18.45
C ASN A 45 -9.79 -10.44 -17.33
N ASP A 46 -8.65 -9.94 -16.86
CA ASP A 46 -7.82 -10.56 -15.83
C ASP A 46 -7.71 -9.68 -14.56
N ILE A 47 -6.95 -10.13 -13.57
CA ILE A 47 -6.55 -9.35 -12.40
C ILE A 47 -5.06 -9.04 -12.54
N GLY A 48 -4.74 -7.75 -12.64
CA GLY A 48 -3.37 -7.27 -12.61
C GLY A 48 -2.86 -7.15 -11.18
N GLU A 49 -1.63 -7.60 -10.93
CA GLU A 49 -0.91 -7.37 -9.68
C GLU A 49 0.52 -6.93 -9.98
N HIS A 50 0.92 -5.80 -9.42
CA HIS A 50 2.24 -5.21 -9.67
C HIS A 50 2.79 -4.55 -8.40
N ILE A 51 4.12 -4.53 -8.28
CA ILE A 51 4.80 -3.64 -7.34
C ILE A 51 4.62 -2.21 -7.86
N LEU A 52 4.06 -1.35 -7.02
CA LEU A 52 3.91 0.06 -7.32
C LEU A 52 5.21 0.81 -7.02
N PHE A 53 5.77 0.57 -5.83
CA PHE A 53 7.11 1.01 -5.47
C PHE A 53 7.71 0.20 -4.30
N CYS A 54 9.02 0.29 -4.17
CA CYS A 54 9.75 -0.04 -2.95
C CYS A 54 10.66 1.16 -2.64
N ARG A 55 10.37 1.86 -1.55
CA ARG A 55 11.04 3.12 -1.20
C ARG A 55 11.48 3.11 0.27
N PRO A 56 12.62 3.73 0.59
CA PRO A 56 13.07 3.87 1.97
C PRO A 56 12.09 4.73 2.76
N LEU A 57 11.80 4.33 3.99
CA LEU A 57 11.04 5.16 4.92
C LEU A 57 11.99 6.16 5.61
N PRO A 58 11.78 7.48 5.45
CA PRO A 58 12.70 8.50 5.97
C PRO A 58 12.58 8.72 7.49
N GLY A 59 11.91 7.84 8.23
CA GLY A 59 11.47 8.08 9.61
C GLY A 59 11.56 6.87 10.53
N LYS A 60 10.63 6.80 11.50
CA LYS A 60 10.60 5.78 12.56
C LYS A 60 9.52 4.73 12.32
N THR A 61 9.27 4.39 11.05
CA THR A 61 8.28 3.38 10.65
C THR A 61 6.91 3.62 11.29
N THR A 62 6.53 4.89 11.47
CA THR A 62 5.25 5.24 12.07
C THR A 62 4.14 5.22 11.03
N GLY A 63 2.88 5.05 11.47
CA GLY A 63 1.74 5.15 10.56
C GLY A 63 1.66 6.48 9.81
N GLU A 64 2.26 7.55 10.34
CA GLU A 64 2.40 8.84 9.66
C GLU A 64 3.48 8.84 8.58
N ASP A 65 4.65 8.26 8.87
CA ASP A 65 5.73 8.14 7.87
C ASP A 65 5.25 7.32 6.66
N ILE A 66 4.54 6.22 6.92
CA ILE A 66 3.99 5.33 5.90
C ILE A 66 2.89 6.06 5.10
N PHE A 67 1.96 6.73 5.79
CA PHE A 67 0.90 7.50 5.14
C PHE A 67 1.47 8.59 4.22
N ASN A 68 2.41 9.39 4.72
CA ASN A 68 2.98 10.50 3.97
C ASN A 68 3.72 10.00 2.72
N LEU A 69 4.42 8.86 2.80
CA LEU A 69 5.11 8.28 1.66
C LEU A 69 4.13 7.81 0.58
N THR A 70 3.09 7.07 0.95
CA THR A 70 2.05 6.63 0.00
C THR A 70 1.23 7.80 -0.55
N ASP A 71 0.84 8.77 0.29
CA ASP A 71 0.08 9.96 -0.13
C ASP A 71 0.89 10.86 -1.08
N THR A 72 2.20 10.99 -0.84
CA THR A 72 3.11 11.67 -1.76
C THR A 72 3.14 10.96 -3.11
N PHE A 73 3.26 9.62 -3.12
CA PHE A 73 3.21 8.85 -4.37
C PHE A 73 1.89 9.05 -5.11
N PHE A 74 0.75 8.97 -4.41
CA PHE A 74 -0.57 9.18 -5.00
C PHE A 74 -0.69 10.58 -5.59
N THR A 75 -0.20 11.60 -4.89
CA THR A 75 -0.19 12.99 -5.35
C THR A 75 0.70 13.17 -6.58
N GLU A 76 1.94 12.65 -6.56
CA GLU A 76 2.90 12.70 -7.66
C GLU A 76 2.32 12.10 -8.95
N HIS A 77 1.59 10.99 -8.82
CA HIS A 77 1.02 10.25 -9.95
C HIS A 77 -0.44 10.58 -10.25
N SER A 78 -1.03 11.54 -9.52
CA SER A 78 -2.45 11.94 -9.66
C SER A 78 -3.41 10.75 -9.53
N LEU A 79 -3.18 9.90 -8.52
CA LEU A 79 -4.09 8.84 -8.10
C LEU A 79 -5.03 9.37 -7.01
N ASP A 80 -6.32 9.07 -7.12
CA ASP A 80 -7.31 9.45 -6.12
C ASP A 80 -7.47 8.32 -5.09
N TRP A 81 -7.37 8.66 -3.80
CA TRP A 81 -7.67 7.74 -2.71
C TRP A 81 -9.06 7.13 -2.81
N LYS A 82 -10.04 7.83 -3.40
CA LYS A 82 -11.39 7.31 -3.64
C LYS A 82 -11.43 6.12 -4.60
N CYS A 83 -10.43 5.97 -5.47
CA CYS A 83 -10.29 4.81 -6.34
C CYS A 83 -9.64 3.62 -5.63
N CYS A 84 -9.01 3.83 -4.47
CA CYS A 84 -8.46 2.75 -3.65
C CYS A 84 -9.57 2.15 -2.79
N SER A 85 -10.12 1.02 -3.23
CA SER A 85 -11.25 0.36 -2.56
C SER A 85 -10.84 -0.46 -1.35
N HIS A 86 -9.64 -1.05 -1.35
CA HIS A 86 -9.17 -1.93 -0.29
C HIS A 86 -7.70 -1.68 0.04
N ILE A 87 -7.36 -1.89 1.31
CA ILE A 87 -5.99 -1.89 1.81
C ILE A 87 -5.69 -3.17 2.62
N CYS A 88 -4.57 -3.82 2.33
CA CYS A 88 -4.07 -4.98 3.06
C CYS A 88 -2.77 -4.63 3.81
N THR A 89 -2.67 -4.98 5.09
CA THR A 89 -1.47 -4.72 5.92
C THR A 89 -1.10 -5.93 6.78
N ASP A 90 0.13 -5.96 7.30
CA ASP A 90 0.70 -7.00 8.17
C ASP A 90 0.13 -7.04 9.60
N GLY A 91 -0.77 -6.11 9.95
CA GLY A 91 -1.37 -6.04 11.27
C GLY A 91 -0.52 -5.31 12.31
N ALA A 92 0.67 -4.80 11.98
CA ALA A 92 1.53 -4.08 12.91
C ALA A 92 0.84 -2.84 13.49
N ALA A 93 1.28 -2.38 14.67
CA ALA A 93 0.68 -1.23 15.34
C ALA A 93 0.87 0.09 14.54
N SER A 94 1.97 0.20 13.77
CA SER A 94 2.21 1.30 12.81
C SER A 94 1.14 1.33 11.71
N MET A 95 0.64 0.16 11.30
CA MET A 95 -0.39 0.02 10.27
C MET A 95 -1.80 0.20 10.86
N THR A 96 -2.15 -0.57 11.88
CA THR A 96 -3.54 -0.76 12.34
C THR A 96 -3.95 0.09 13.54
N GLY A 97 -3.02 0.83 14.14
CA GLY A 97 -3.29 1.63 15.34
C GLY A 97 -4.46 2.61 15.16
N GLN A 98 -5.42 2.58 16.09
CA GLN A 98 -6.70 3.31 15.96
C GLN A 98 -6.57 4.84 15.86
N HIS A 99 -5.51 5.42 16.43
CA HIS A 99 -5.32 6.89 16.46
C HIS A 99 -4.12 7.38 15.64
N ARG A 100 -3.09 6.55 15.54
CA ARG A 100 -1.78 6.90 14.96
C ARG A 100 -1.32 5.92 13.89
N GLY A 101 -2.08 4.87 13.61
CA GLY A 101 -1.77 3.91 12.58
C GLY A 101 -2.12 4.45 11.19
N LEU A 102 -1.50 3.86 10.17
CA LEU A 102 -1.77 4.13 8.76
C LEU A 102 -3.27 4.12 8.44
N LEU A 103 -3.97 3.06 8.83
CA LEU A 103 -5.40 2.87 8.51
C LEU A 103 -6.25 4.03 9.03
N SER A 104 -5.96 4.51 10.25
CA SER A 104 -6.67 5.65 10.84
C SER A 104 -6.46 6.98 10.09
N ARG A 105 -5.38 7.09 9.32
CA ARG A 105 -5.06 8.25 8.48
C ARG A 105 -5.72 8.13 7.12
N ILE A 106 -5.63 6.96 6.48
CA ILE A 106 -6.28 6.71 5.19
C ILE A 106 -7.79 6.87 5.30
N GLN A 107 -8.42 6.39 6.37
CA GLN A 107 -9.85 6.57 6.61
C GLN A 107 -10.31 8.04 6.66
N ARG A 108 -9.40 9.01 6.87
CA ARG A 108 -9.74 10.44 6.83
C ARG A 108 -9.82 10.98 5.40
N VAL A 109 -9.08 10.39 4.47
CA VAL A 109 -9.07 10.79 3.05
C VAL A 109 -9.95 9.90 2.17
N ASN A 110 -10.18 8.65 2.59
CA ASN A 110 -11.17 7.74 2.02
C ASN A 110 -11.91 6.99 3.16
N PRO A 111 -13.05 7.52 3.64
CA PRO A 111 -13.85 6.88 4.69
C PRO A 111 -14.45 5.53 4.32
N ASP A 112 -14.60 5.26 3.02
CA ASP A 112 -15.25 4.05 2.49
C ASP A 112 -14.25 2.91 2.23
N ILE A 113 -12.96 3.10 2.54
CA ILE A 113 -11.93 2.09 2.29
C ILE A 113 -12.14 0.84 3.16
N GLU A 114 -12.08 -0.33 2.52
CA GLU A 114 -12.11 -1.60 3.25
C GLU A 114 -10.71 -2.04 3.65
N THR A 115 -10.55 -2.54 4.88
CA THR A 115 -9.25 -2.94 5.42
C THR A 115 -9.18 -4.43 5.62
N MET A 116 -8.08 -5.06 5.20
CA MET A 116 -7.80 -6.47 5.37
C MET A 116 -6.46 -6.67 6.10
N HIS A 117 -6.40 -7.69 6.95
CA HIS A 117 -5.14 -8.16 7.52
C HIS A 117 -4.58 -9.27 6.62
N CYS A 118 -3.34 -9.12 6.17
CA CYS A 118 -2.59 -10.06 5.35
C CYS A 118 -2.73 -11.50 5.85
N ILE A 119 -3.22 -12.39 4.98
CA ILE A 119 -3.48 -13.79 5.34
C ILE A 119 -2.19 -14.55 5.66
N ILE A 120 -1.09 -14.22 4.99
CA ILE A 120 0.21 -14.85 5.21
C ILE A 120 0.73 -14.52 6.61
N HIS A 121 0.62 -13.26 7.03
CA HIS A 121 0.95 -12.85 8.40
C HIS A 121 0.05 -13.54 9.43
N ARG A 122 -1.25 -13.65 9.15
CA ARG A 122 -2.19 -14.37 10.04
C ARG A 122 -1.88 -15.86 10.14
N GLU A 123 -1.52 -16.50 9.04
CA GLU A 123 -1.12 -17.91 9.01
C GLU A 123 0.18 -18.12 9.79
N ALA A 124 1.18 -17.27 9.58
CA ALA A 124 2.44 -17.31 10.33
C ALA A 124 2.18 -17.16 11.83
N LEU A 125 1.36 -16.18 12.24
CA LEU A 125 0.97 -15.99 13.64
C LEU A 125 0.23 -17.20 14.22
N ALA A 126 -0.70 -17.78 13.47
CA ALA A 126 -1.45 -18.97 13.88
C ALA A 126 -0.61 -20.25 13.93
N SER A 127 0.51 -20.30 13.21
CA SER A 127 1.44 -21.43 13.18
C SER A 127 2.63 -21.25 14.14
N SER A 128 2.74 -20.08 14.77
CA SER A 128 3.81 -19.74 15.73
C SER A 128 3.45 -20.11 17.18
N VAL A 129 2.33 -20.84 17.38
CA VAL A 129 1.88 -21.36 18.68
C VAL A 129 2.38 -22.77 18.94
#